data_AF-A0A6A5Y2U6-F1
#
_entry.id   AF-A0A6A5Y2U6-F1
#
_cell.length_a   1.000
_cell.length_b   1.000
_cell.length_c   1.000
_cell.angle_alpha   90.00
_cell.angle_beta   90.00
_cell.angle_gamma   90.00
#
_symmetry.space_group_name_H-M   'P 1'
#
loop_
_entity.id
_entity.type
_entity.pdbx_description
1 polymer ?
#
loop_
_entity_poly.entity_id
_entity_poly.type
_entity_poly.pdbx_seq_one_letter_code
_entity_poly.pdbx_strand_id
1 'polypeptide(L)' 'IREIFGNYGPIKDVKVPMNQLYNINRGTAFVLYEEVDDADEAIAKMHEAQLDGAKLSVSIVLP' A
#
# COMPACT_ATOMS: atom_id res chain seq x y z
N ILE A 1 5.38 4.59 3.42
CA ILE A 1 4.60 3.82 2.42
C ILE A 1 4.90 4.23 0.98
N ARG A 2 4.65 5.47 0.53
CA ARG A 2 4.92 5.89 -0.86
C ARG A 2 6.36 5.65 -1.31
N GLU A 3 7.33 5.89 -0.44
CA GLU A 3 8.75 5.64 -0.75
C GLU A 3 9.07 4.15 -0.87
N ILE A 4 8.49 3.32 0.01
CA ILE A 4 8.67 1.87 0.01
C ILE A 4 8.04 1.27 -1.26
N PHE A 5 6.79 1.65 -1.52
CA PHE A 5 6.03 1.18 -2.67
C PHE A 5 6.57 1.77 -4.00
N GLY A 6 7.17 2.96 -3.97
CA GLY A 6 7.76 3.60 -5.14
C GLY A 6 9.04 2.93 -5.62
N ASN A 7 9.62 2.04 -4.82
CA ASN A 7 10.79 1.25 -5.21
C ASN A 7 10.41 0.02 -6.05
N TYR A 8 9.12 -0.36 -6.09
CA TYR A 8 8.64 -1.46 -6.92
C TYR A 8 8.18 -0.98 -8.30
N GLY A 9 7.62 0.22 -8.39
CA GLY A 9 7.19 0.77 -9.69
C GLY A 9 6.62 2.18 -9.61
N PRO A 10 6.31 2.79 -10.77
CA PRO A 10 5.70 4.11 -10.87
C PRO A 10 4.31 4.16 -10.21
N ILE A 11 4.24 4.88 -9.09
CA ILE A 11 2.98 5.13 -8.38
C ILE A 11 2.23 6.28 -9.07
N LYS A 12 1.01 6.01 -9.49
CA LYS A 12 0.06 6.97 -10.06
C LYS A 12 -0.63 7.82 -9.00
N ASP A 13 -1.15 7.20 -7.94
CA ASP A 13 -1.84 7.89 -6.86
C ASP A 13 -1.73 7.12 -5.53
N VAL A 14 -1.78 7.81 -4.40
CA VAL A 14 -1.82 7.17 -3.07
C VAL A 14 -2.93 7.79 -2.25
N LYS A 15 -3.87 6.96 -1.80
CA LYS A 15 -4.95 7.35 -0.90
C LYS A 15 -4.80 6.67 0.45
N VAL A 16 -4.67 7.48 1.49
CA VAL A 16 -4.68 7.00 2.87
C VAL A 16 -5.94 7.53 3.54
N PRO A 17 -7.02 6.73 3.63
CA PRO A 17 -8.20 7.15 4.36
C PRO A 17 -7.85 7.32 5.84
N MET A 18 -7.74 8.58 6.27
CA MET A 18 -7.62 8.93 7.68
C MET A 18 -9.02 9.02 8.29
N ASN A 19 -9.20 8.40 9.45
CA ASN A 19 -10.46 8.51 10.17
C ASN A 19 -10.48 9.86 10.90
N GLN A 20 -11.15 10.86 10.34
CA GLN A 20 -11.20 12.21 10.94
C GLN A 20 -11.75 12.23 12.38
N LEU A 21 -12.57 11.25 12.74
CA LEU A 21 -13.15 11.10 14.09
C LEU A 21 -12.11 10.74 15.16
N TYR A 22 -11.10 9.93 14.80
CA TYR A 22 -10.11 9.44 15.77
C TYR A 22 -8.70 9.98 15.49
N ASN A 23 -8.53 10.76 14.42
CA ASN A 23 -7.24 11.25 13.92
C ASN A 23 -6.18 10.15 13.73
N ILE A 24 -6.61 8.88 13.70
CA ILE A 24 -5.76 7.73 13.42
C ILE A 24 -6.00 7.27 11.99
N ASN A 25 -4.90 6.91 11.35
CA ASN A 25 -4.94 6.20 10.08
C ASN A 25 -5.59 4.85 10.38
N ARG A 26 -6.53 4.38 9.54
CA ARG A 26 -7.20 3.06 9.74
C ARG A 26 -6.25 1.86 9.61
N GLY A 27 -4.94 2.08 9.52
CA GLY A 27 -3.96 1.07 9.16
C GLY A 27 -4.07 0.61 7.70
N THR A 28 -4.83 1.34 6.87
CA THR A 28 -5.06 0.99 5.47
C THR A 28 -4.61 2.13 4.57
N ALA A 29 -3.90 1.78 3.50
CA ALA A 29 -3.51 2.69 2.43
C ALA A 29 -3.78 2.01 1.09
N PHE A 30 -4.22 2.80 0.12
CA PHE A 30 -4.41 2.39 -1.25
C PHE A 30 -3.33 3.04 -2.10
N VAL A 31 -2.58 2.20 -2.82
CA VAL A 31 -1.56 2.64 -3.77
C VAL A 31 -2.05 2.25 -5.14
N LEU A 32 -2.18 3.23 -6.03
CA LEU A 32 -2.53 3.05 -7.43
C LEU A 32 -1.24 3.11 -8.23
N TYR A 33 -0.88 1.99 -8.87
CA TYR A 33 0.24 1.93 -9.80
C TYR A 33 -0.19 2.30 -11.22
N GLU A 34 0.78 2.64 -12.06
CA GLU A 34 0.55 2.82 -13.49
C GLU A 34 0.40 1.47 -14.21
N GLU A 35 1.24 0.49 -13.86
CA GLU A 35 1.14 -0.88 -14.37
C GLU A 35 0.63 -1.86 -13.31
N VAL A 36 -0.10 -2.88 -13.76
CA VAL A 36 -0.60 -3.95 -12.87
C VAL A 36 0.53 -4.88 -12.45
N ASP A 37 1.56 -5.06 -13.28
CA ASP A 37 2.73 -5.90 -13.00
C ASP A 37 3.50 -5.39 -11.77
N ASP A 38 3.74 -4.06 -11.70
CA ASP A 38 4.36 -3.39 -10.55
C ASP A 38 3.57 -3.62 -9.25
N ALA A 39 2.23 -3.59 -9.36
CA ALA A 39 1.35 -3.79 -8.23
C ALA A 39 1.40 -5.25 -7.74
N ASP A 40 1.46 -6.21 -8.66
CA ASP A 40 1.59 -7.63 -8.34
C ASP A 40 2.92 -7.93 -7.65
N GLU A 41 4.03 -7.38 -8.17
CA GLU A 41 5.35 -7.49 -7.53
C GLU A 41 5.37 -6.86 -6.13
N ALA A 42 4.79 -5.66 -5.99
CA ALA A 42 4.69 -4.99 -4.70
C ALA A 42 3.91 -5.84 -3.69
N ILE A 43 2.83 -6.50 -4.12
CA ILE A 43 2.04 -7.39 -3.26
C ILE A 43 2.82 -8.65 -2.94
N ALA A 44 3.43 -9.32 -3.91
CA ALA A 44 4.24 -10.51 -3.66
C ALA A 44 5.41 -10.25 -2.69
N LYS A 45 5.95 -9.03 -2.67
CA LYS A 45 7.07 -8.64 -1.80
C LYS A 45 6.65 -8.07 -0.45
N MET A 46 5.53 -7.34 -0.38
CA MET A 46 5.07 -6.64 0.83
C MET A 46 3.93 -7.34 1.55
N HIS A 47 3.20 -8.26 0.90
CA HIS A 47 2.23 -9.12 1.55
C HIS A 47 2.95 -9.96 2.61
N GLU A 48 2.48 -9.87 3.86
CA GLU A 48 3.09 -10.48 5.04
C GLU A 48 4.45 -9.94 5.46
N ALA A 49 4.91 -8.84 4.86
CA ALA A 49 6.12 -8.16 5.32
C ALA A 49 5.91 -7.60 6.73
N GLN A 50 6.92 -7.76 7.59
CA GLN A 50 6.90 -7.24 8.95
C GLN A 50 7.53 -5.84 8.95
N LEU A 51 6.70 -4.79 9.03
CA LEU A 51 7.13 -3.40 9.10
C LEU A 51 6.86 -2.87 10.51
N ASP A 52 7.91 -2.39 11.19
CA ASP A 52 7.80 -1.83 12.55
C ASP A 52 7.15 -2.79 13.57
N GLY A 53 7.39 -4.09 13.41
CA GLY A 53 6.80 -5.14 14.26
C GLY A 53 5.33 -5.46 13.93
N ALA A 54 4.70 -4.76 12.99
CA ALA A 54 3.37 -5.06 12.48
C ALA A 54 3.44 -5.85 11.16
N LYS A 55 2.58 -6.85 11.00
CA LYS A 55 2.42 -7.54 9.71
C LYS A 55 1.60 -6.66 8.77
N LEU A 56 2.18 -6.31 7.63
CA LEU A 56 1.46 -5.65 6.55
C LEU A 56 0.67 -6.69 5.75
N SER A 57 -0.61 -6.40 5.50
CA SER A 57 -1.41 -7.15 4.55
C SER A 57 -1.63 -6.26 3.33
N VAL A 58 -1.09 -6.69 2.19
CA VAL A 58 -1.26 -6.00 0.91
C VAL A 58 -2.15 -6.87 0.02
N SER A 59 -3.15 -6.29 -0.63
CA SER A 59 -4.09 -7.04 -1.46
C SER A 59 -4.46 -6.21 -2.68
N ILE A 60 -4.65 -6.88 -3.82
CA ILE A 60 -5.15 -6.25 -5.05
C ILE A 60 -6.61 -5.88 -4.81
N VAL A 61 -6.94 -4.60 -5.02
CA VAL A 61 -8.32 -4.14 -5.06
C VAL A 61 -8.70 -3.95 -6.53
N LEU A 62 -9.68 -4.73 -6.99
CA LEU A 62 -10.31 -4.53 -8.29
C LEU A 62 -11.37 -3.41 -8.12
N PRO A 63 -11.44 -2.46 -9.07
CA PRO A 63 -12.43 -1.38 -9.05
C PRO A 63 -13.87 -1.88 -9.20
#